data_AF-F8X539-F1
#
_entry.id   AF-F8X539-F1
#
_cell.length_a   1.000
_cell.length_b   1.000
_cell.length_c   1.000
_cell.angle_alpha   90.00
_cell.angle_beta   90.00
_cell.angle_gamma   90.00
#
_symmetry.space_group_name_H-M   'P 1'
#
loop_
_entity.id
_entity.type
_entity.pdbx_description
1 polymer ?
#
loop_
_entity_poly.entity_id
_entity_poly.type
_entity_poly.pdbx_seq_one_letter_code
_entity_poly.pdbx_strand_id
1 'polypeptide(L)' 'MKNKEDIAIAVWCRQYLYFNYLLSEAENDKVHKRISKDQDKGKIGVTEEDLDSVGLIYKSTKDKRHG' A
#
# COMPACT_ATOMS: atom_id res chain seq x y z
N MET A 1 0.03 3.11 11.76
CA MET A 1 0.32 4.07 10.67
C MET A 1 -0.03 5.46 11.18
N LYS A 2 0.76 6.52 10.88
CA LYS A 2 0.61 7.81 11.59
C LYS A 2 -0.10 8.90 10.77
N ASN A 3 -0.15 8.76 9.44
CA ASN A 3 -0.79 9.71 8.55
C ASN A 3 -1.53 8.99 7.39
N LYS A 4 -2.24 9.77 6.56
CA LYS A 4 -3.05 9.26 5.44
C LYS A 4 -2.23 8.54 4.38
N GLU A 5 -1.03 9.05 4.08
CA GLU A 5 -0.11 8.50 3.09
C GLU A 5 0.36 7.08 3.48
N ASP A 6 0.79 6.88 4.73
CA ASP A 6 1.18 5.57 5.24
C ASP A 6 0.07 4.52 5.06
N ILE A 7 -1.18 4.92 5.33
CA ILE A 7 -2.34 4.04 5.21
C ILE A 7 -2.64 3.75 3.74
N ALA A 8 -2.61 4.76 2.88
CA ALA A 8 -2.81 4.59 1.43
C ALA A 8 -1.76 3.63 0.85
N ILE A 9 -0.48 3.79 1.21
CA ILE A 9 0.61 2.88 0.83
C ILE A 9 0.32 1.45 1.31
N ALA A 10 -0.09 1.27 2.58
CA ALA A 10 -0.37 -0.05 3.12
C ALA A 10 -1.57 -0.74 2.44
N VAL A 11 -2.64 0.01 2.13
CA VAL A 11 -3.80 -0.49 1.37
C VAL A 11 -3.36 -0.92 -0.02
N TRP A 12 -2.59 -0.08 -0.70
CA TRP A 12 -2.07 -0.37 -2.04
C TRP A 12 -1.20 -1.63 -2.03
N CYS A 13 -0.22 -1.72 -1.13
CA CYS A 13 0.65 -2.89 -0.97
C CYS A 13 -0.14 -4.16 -0.67
N ARG A 14 -1.15 -4.10 0.19
CA ARG A 14 -2.02 -5.26 0.48
C ARG A 14 -2.71 -5.74 -0.80
N GLN A 15 -3.33 -4.83 -1.57
CA GLN A 15 -4.00 -5.17 -2.83
C GLN A 15 -3.02 -5.80 -3.83
N TYR A 16 -1.85 -5.19 -4.01
CA TYR A 16 -0.82 -5.72 -4.90
C TYR A 16 -0.40 -7.14 -4.52
N LEU A 17 -0.08 -7.38 -3.24
CA LEU A 17 0.36 -8.69 -2.78
C LEU A 17 -0.76 -9.74 -2.92
N TYR A 18 -2.01 -9.39 -2.63
CA TYR A 18 -3.14 -10.30 -2.77
C TYR A 18 -3.43 -10.65 -4.25
N PHE A 19 -3.48 -9.66 -5.14
CA PHE A 19 -3.75 -9.92 -6.57
C PHE A 19 -2.61 -10.63 -7.30
N ASN A 20 -1.38 -10.57 -6.76
CA ASN A 20 -0.24 -11.35 -7.26
C ASN A 20 -0.09 -12.71 -6.54
N TYR A 21 -1.10 -13.16 -5.80
CA TYR A 21 -1.10 -14.45 -5.07
C TYR A 21 0.05 -14.61 -4.06
N LEU A 22 0.62 -13.50 -3.59
CA LEU A 22 1.66 -13.47 -2.56
C LEU A 22 1.07 -13.46 -1.14
N LEU A 23 -0.23 -13.24 -1.01
CA LEU A 23 -1.00 -13.45 0.21
C LEU A 23 -2.14 -14.42 -0.10
N SER A 24 -2.34 -15.39 0.80
CA SER A 24 -3.60 -16.12 0.86
C SER A 24 -4.75 -15.19 1.27
N GLU A 25 -5.98 -15.62 1.04
CA GLU A 25 -7.18 -14.90 1.48
C GLU A 25 -7.15 -14.62 2.99
N ALA A 26 -6.77 -15.60 3.80
CA ALA A 26 -6.66 -15.46 5.26
C ALA A 26 -5.60 -14.43 5.68
N GLU A 27 -4.46 -14.37 4.97
CA GLU A 27 -3.42 -13.39 5.24
C GLU A 27 -3.82 -11.98 4.79
N ASN A 28 -4.45 -11.86 3.62
CA ASN A 28 -5.04 -10.61 3.14
C ASN A 28 -6.04 -10.04 4.15
N ASP A 29 -6.95 -10.87 4.67
CA ASP A 29 -7.93 -10.49 5.69
C ASP A 29 -7.27 -10.02 6.98
N LYS A 30 -6.22 -10.73 7.42
CA LYS A 30 -5.46 -10.35 8.61
C LYS A 30 -4.79 -8.99 8.44
N VAL A 31 -4.22 -8.71 7.27
CA VAL A 31 -3.62 -7.40 6.95
C VAL A 31 -4.69 -6.32 6.84
N HIS A 32 -5.80 -6.59 6.15
CA HIS A 32 -6.94 -5.68 6.01
C HIS A 32 -7.45 -5.23 7.39
N LYS A 33 -7.72 -6.17 8.30
CA LYS A 33 -8.19 -5.86 9.68
C LYS A 33 -7.22 -4.98 10.46
N ARG A 34 -5.90 -5.17 10.27
CA ARG A 34 -4.88 -4.31 10.93
C ARG A 34 -4.91 -2.90 10.35
N ILE A 35 -5.06 -2.77 9.04
CA ILE A 35 -5.17 -1.47 8.37
C ILE A 35 -6.44 -0.74 8.82
N SER A 36 -7.59 -1.42 8.83
CA SER A 36 -8.86 -0.83 9.29
C SER A 36 -8.79 -0.36 10.74
N LYS A 37 -8.17 -1.16 11.63
CA LYS A 37 -7.97 -0.75 13.03
C LYS A 37 -7.14 0.53 13.16
N ASP A 38 -6.13 0.70 12.31
CA ASP A 38 -5.30 1.91 12.30
C ASP A 38 -6.05 3.10 11.67
N GLN A 39 -6.87 2.87 10.64
CA GLN A 39 -7.79 3.87 10.07
C GLN A 39 -8.78 4.37 11.11
N ASP A 40 -9.41 3.47 11.85
CA ASP A 40 -10.40 3.81 12.88
C ASP A 40 -9.78 4.61 14.02
N LYS A 41 -8.60 4.20 14.49
CA LYS A 41 -7.85 4.92 15.53
C LYS A 41 -7.47 6.33 15.10
N GLY A 42 -7.06 6.49 13.84
CA GLY A 42 -6.66 7.77 13.27
C GLY A 42 -7.82 8.62 12.76
N LYS A 43 -9.03 8.05 12.64
CA LYS A 43 -10.16 8.59 11.87
C LYS A 43 -9.75 8.97 10.44
N ILE A 44 -9.00 8.08 9.78
CA ILE A 44 -8.44 8.31 8.46
C ILE A 44 -9.20 7.46 7.43
N GLY A 45 -9.95 8.13 6.55
CA GLY A 45 -10.45 7.53 5.32
C GLY A 45 -9.37 7.53 4.22
N VAL A 46 -9.35 6.49 3.39
CA VAL A 46 -8.54 6.42 2.16
C VAL A 46 -9.50 6.27 0.99
N THR A 47 -9.40 7.17 0.01
CA THR A 47 -10.18 7.13 -1.23
C THR A 47 -9.37 6.48 -2.35
N GLU A 48 -10.00 6.26 -3.50
CA GLU A 48 -9.32 5.74 -4.69
C GLU A 48 -8.25 6.72 -5.18
N GLU A 49 -8.52 8.03 -5.15
CA GLU A 49 -7.54 9.06 -5.54
C GLU A 49 -6.32 9.07 -4.60
N ASP A 50 -6.50 8.77 -3.32
CA ASP A 50 -5.38 8.61 -2.39
C ASP A 50 -4.50 7.42 -2.80
N LEU A 51 -5.09 6.31 -3.27
CA LEU A 51 -4.35 5.15 -3.76
C LEU A 51 -3.63 5.44 -5.09
N ASP A 52 -4.28 6.14 -6.01
CA ASP A 52 -3.66 6.58 -7.27
C ASP A 52 -2.51 7.55 -7.03
N SER A 53 -2.60 8.35 -5.96
CA SER A 53 -1.54 9.25 -5.53
C SER A 53 -0.34 8.54 -4.91
N VAL A 54 -0.47 7.26 -4.51
CA VAL A 54 0.66 6.40 -4.11
C VAL A 54 1.47 6.09 -5.36
N GLY A 55 2.25 7.09 -5.80
CA GLY A 55 3.10 6.99 -6.96
C GLY A 55 4.14 5.90 -6.73
N LEU A 56 3.92 4.73 -7.31
CA LEU A 56 4.96 3.71 -7.46
C LEU A 56 5.92 4.19 -8.52
N ILE A 57 6.81 5.09 -8.11
CA ILE A 57 7.92 5.49 -8.96
C ILE A 57 8.85 4.28 -9.03
N TYR A 58 8.74 3.52 -10.13
CA TYR A 58 9.72 2.50 -10.49
C TYR A 58 11.07 3.19 -10.72
N LYS A 59 11.85 3.35 -9.66
CA LYS A 59 13.26 3.77 -9.74
C LYS A 59 14.07 2.59 -10.27
N SER A 60 14.07 2.43 -11.59
CA SER A 60 15.07 1.62 -12.26
C SER A 60 16.42 2.28 -12.00
N THR A 61 17.29 1.64 -11.22
CA THR A 61 18.71 1.97 -11.25
C THR A 61 19.25 1.50 -12.60
N LYS A 62 19.00 2.26 -13.66
CA LYS A 62 19.82 2.19 -14.86
C LYS A 62 21.19 2.74 -14.46
N ASP A 63 22.01 1.77 -14.11
CA ASP A 63 23.45 1.75 -14.04
C ASP A 63 24.12 2.85 -14.88
N LYS A 64 25.12 3.50 -14.28
CA LYS A 64 25.98 4.49 -14.93
C LYS A 64 26.78 3.80 -16.03
N ARG A 65 26.23 3.66 -17.24
CA ARG A 65 27.09 3.44 -18.41
C ARG A 65 27.54 4.78 -18.94
N HIS A 66 28.82 5.05 -18.67
CA HIS A 66 29.61 6.11 -19.30
C HIS A 66 29.36 6.12 -20.81
N GLY A 67 29.11 7.31 -21.32
CA GLY A 67 29.19 7.69 -22.73
C GLY A 67 29.70 9.11 -22.76
#